data_AF-A0AAW3DHC4-F1
#
_entry.id   AF-A0AAW3DHC4-F1
#
_cell.length_a   1.000
_cell.length_b   1.000
_cell.length_c   1.000
_cell.angle_alpha   90.00
_cell.angle_beta   90.00
_cell.angle_gamma   90.00
#
_symmetry.space_group_name_H-M   'P 1'
#
loop_
_entity.id
_entity.type
_entity.pdbx_description
1 polymer ?
#
loop_
_entity_poly.entity_id
_entity_poly.type
_entity_poly.pdbx_seq_one_letter_code
_entity_poly.pdbx_strand_id
1 'polypeptide(L)'
;GLDGLSERCAQYKKDGADFAKWRCVLKISNNTPSALAIMENANVLARYASICQQNGIVPIVEPEILPDGDHDLKRCQYVTEKVLAAVYKALSDHHVYLEGTLLKPNMVTPGPSCPTKYSPEEIAMATVTALRRTVPPAVPG
;
A
#
# COMPACT_ATOMS: atom_id res chain seq x y z
N GLY A 1 4.37 15.20 -6.63
CA GLY A 1 3.29 15.93 -5.93
C GLY A 1 3.45 15.99 -4.42
N LEU A 2 4.68 15.78 -3.90
CA LEU A 2 5.01 16.11 -2.52
C LEU A 2 5.26 17.62 -2.35
N ASP A 3 5.65 18.29 -3.43
CA ASP A 3 5.85 19.73 -3.45
C ASP A 3 4.55 20.46 -3.09
N GLY A 4 4.63 21.36 -2.11
CA GLY A 4 3.48 22.10 -1.59
C GLY A 4 2.44 21.24 -0.85
N LEU A 5 2.75 19.99 -0.53
CA LEU A 5 1.78 19.08 0.09
C LEU A 5 1.42 19.52 1.51
N SER A 6 2.36 20.08 2.29
CA SER A 6 2.08 20.53 3.66
C SER A 6 1.08 21.70 3.67
N GLU A 7 1.29 22.69 2.81
CA GLU A 7 0.42 23.86 2.67
C GLU A 7 -0.97 23.44 2.21
N ARG A 8 -1.04 22.50 1.26
CA ARG A 8 -2.30 21.90 0.82
C ARG A 8 -3.00 21.14 1.95
N CYS A 9 -2.27 20.33 2.73
CA CYS A 9 -2.83 19.61 3.87
C CYS A 9 -3.38 20.57 4.94
N ALA A 10 -2.64 21.63 5.30
CA ALA A 10 -3.10 22.64 6.24
C ALA A 10 -4.38 23.34 5.75
N GLN A 11 -4.43 23.68 4.46
CA GLN A 11 -5.61 24.28 3.85
C GLN A 11 -6.80 23.30 3.85
N TYR A 12 -6.61 22.05 3.42
CA TYR A 12 -7.66 21.04 3.44
C TYR A 12 -8.15 20.73 4.86
N LYS A 13 -7.26 20.75 5.86
CA LYS A 13 -7.66 20.59 7.26
C LYS A 13 -8.56 21.73 7.71
N LYS A 14 -8.23 22.97 7.36
CA LYS A 14 -9.06 24.15 7.61
C LYS A 14 -10.42 24.06 6.91
N ASP A 15 -10.46 23.45 5.73
CA ASP A 15 -11.66 23.27 4.92
C ASP A 15 -12.49 22.03 5.31
N GLY A 16 -12.07 21.29 6.35
CA GLY A 16 -12.85 20.21 6.97
C GLY A 16 -12.47 18.78 6.55
N ALA A 17 -11.35 18.58 5.84
CA ALA A 17 -10.83 17.24 5.59
C ALA A 17 -10.08 16.69 6.80
N ASP A 18 -10.31 15.43 7.16
CA ASP A 18 -9.64 14.75 8.28
C ASP A 18 -8.73 13.58 7.86
N PHE A 19 -8.86 13.13 6.61
CA PHE A 19 -8.01 12.11 6.03
C PHE A 19 -7.68 12.44 4.57
N ALA A 20 -6.62 11.84 4.06
CA ALA A 20 -6.20 11.97 2.67
C ALA A 20 -5.89 10.59 2.09
N LYS A 21 -5.68 10.52 0.77
CA LYS A 21 -5.31 9.29 0.07
C LYS A 21 -4.19 9.55 -0.91
N TRP A 22 -3.20 8.66 -0.95
CA TRP A 22 -2.16 8.66 -1.99
C TRP A 22 -1.98 7.28 -2.60
N ARG A 23 -2.05 7.22 -3.94
CA ARG A 23 -1.96 6.01 -4.74
C ARG A 23 -0.60 5.86 -5.39
N CYS A 24 0.07 4.75 -5.10
CA CYS A 24 1.19 4.22 -5.86
C CYS A 24 0.73 3.02 -6.66
N VAL A 25 1.40 2.74 -7.78
CA VAL A 25 1.00 1.67 -8.71
C VAL A 25 2.20 0.80 -9.04
N LEU A 26 2.05 -0.51 -8.86
CA LEU A 26 3.06 -1.53 -9.13
C LEU A 26 2.45 -2.58 -10.06
N LYS A 27 3.28 -3.22 -10.89
CA LYS A 27 2.81 -4.21 -11.88
C LYS A 27 3.59 -5.51 -11.74
N ILE A 28 2.88 -6.64 -11.74
CA ILE A 28 3.50 -7.97 -11.79
C ILE A 28 3.84 -8.29 -13.25
N SER A 29 5.08 -8.71 -13.48
CA SER A 29 5.54 -9.34 -14.73
C SER A 29 6.72 -10.25 -14.41
N ASN A 30 7.40 -10.75 -15.46
CA ASN A 30 8.62 -11.54 -15.32
C ASN A 30 9.70 -10.81 -14.49
N ASN A 31 9.84 -9.50 -14.67
CA ASN A 31 10.90 -8.70 -14.06
C ASN A 31 10.39 -7.57 -13.14
N THR A 32 9.08 -7.49 -12.92
CA THR A 32 8.46 -6.42 -12.11
C THR A 32 7.51 -6.99 -11.03
N PRO A 33 7.32 -6.27 -9.90
CA PRO A 33 7.95 -5.00 -9.56
C PRO A 33 9.45 -5.17 -9.22
N SER A 34 10.28 -4.26 -9.73
CA SER A 34 11.72 -4.27 -9.47
C SER A 34 12.02 -3.80 -8.05
N ALA A 35 13.21 -4.10 -7.54
CA ALA A 35 13.64 -3.61 -6.23
C ALA A 35 13.56 -2.07 -6.13
N LEU A 36 13.99 -1.37 -7.19
CA LEU A 36 13.88 0.09 -7.29
C LEU A 36 12.43 0.57 -7.19
N ALA A 37 11.51 -0.07 -7.93
CA ALA A 37 10.10 0.34 -7.93
C ALA A 37 9.46 0.16 -6.56
N ILE A 38 9.75 -0.95 -5.87
CA ILE A 38 9.24 -1.21 -4.52
C ILE A 38 9.78 -0.16 -3.54
N MET A 39 11.09 0.05 -3.53
CA MET A 39 11.76 0.99 -2.62
C MET A 39 11.26 2.43 -2.81
N GLU A 40 11.21 2.92 -4.04
CA GLU A 40 10.83 4.30 -4.32
C GLU A 40 9.35 4.57 -3.99
N ASN A 41 8.46 3.64 -4.34
CA ASN A 41 7.04 3.78 -4.00
C ASN A 41 6.79 3.69 -2.48
N ALA A 42 7.51 2.82 -1.77
CA ALA A 42 7.42 2.76 -0.31
C ALA A 42 7.90 4.07 0.33
N ASN A 43 9.02 4.61 -0.15
CA ASN A 43 9.61 5.85 0.36
C ASN A 43 8.70 7.07 0.12
N VAL A 44 8.12 7.22 -1.07
CA VAL A 44 7.22 8.34 -1.35
C VAL A 44 5.92 8.27 -0.54
N LEU A 45 5.38 7.06 -0.30
CA LEU A 45 4.21 6.86 0.55
C LEU A 45 4.50 7.24 2.01
N ALA A 46 5.69 6.91 2.51
CA ALA A 46 6.10 7.28 3.87
C ALA A 46 6.28 8.80 4.03
N ARG A 47 6.90 9.46 3.05
CA ARG A 47 6.99 10.93 3.03
C ARG A 47 5.61 11.60 3.00
N TYR A 48 4.71 11.10 2.15
CA TYR A 48 3.33 11.56 2.09
C TYR A 48 2.63 11.41 3.46
N ALA A 49 2.74 10.23 4.08
CA ALA A 49 2.12 9.95 5.37
C ALA A 49 2.64 10.86 6.49
N SER A 50 3.96 11.07 6.55
CA SER A 50 4.59 11.98 7.51
C SER A 50 4.06 13.42 7.38
N ILE A 51 3.98 13.96 6.15
CA ILE A 51 3.44 15.30 5.90
C ILE A 51 1.97 15.41 6.29
N CYS A 52 1.15 14.39 6.00
CA CYS A 52 -0.26 14.38 6.41
C CYS A 52 -0.40 14.43 7.95
N GLN A 53 0.37 13.60 8.66
CA GLN A 53 0.29 13.53 10.13
C GLN A 53 0.73 14.84 10.81
N GLN A 54 1.75 15.53 10.28
CA GLN A 54 2.16 16.86 10.76
C GLN A 54 1.05 17.92 10.65
N ASN A 55 0.07 17.71 9.78
CA ASN A 55 -1.05 18.63 9.54
C ASN A 55 -2.38 18.10 10.11
N GLY A 56 -2.35 17.06 10.96
CA GLY A 56 -3.55 16.50 11.58
C GLY A 56 -4.48 15.80 10.58
N ILE A 57 -3.94 15.27 9.49
CA ILE A 57 -4.64 14.50 8.46
C ILE A 57 -4.22 13.03 8.55
N VAL A 58 -5.19 12.11 8.63
CA VAL A 58 -4.93 10.66 8.57
C VAL A 58 -4.57 10.25 7.13
N PRO A 59 -3.37 9.69 6.86
CA PRO A 59 -3.02 9.21 5.53
C PRO A 59 -3.55 7.80 5.25
N ILE A 60 -4.30 7.66 4.15
CA ILE A 60 -4.56 6.37 3.53
C ILE A 60 -3.40 6.06 2.57
N VAL A 61 -2.64 5.02 2.89
CA VAL A 61 -1.49 4.53 2.14
C VAL A 61 -1.97 3.47 1.15
N GLU A 62 -1.93 3.76 -0.17
CA GLU A 62 -2.45 2.89 -1.23
C GLU A 62 -1.32 2.39 -2.16
N PRO A 63 -0.59 1.30 -1.80
CA PRO A 63 0.40 0.66 -2.65
C PRO A 63 -0.26 -0.38 -3.58
N GLU A 64 -0.99 0.09 -4.60
CA GLU A 64 -1.78 -0.80 -5.46
C GLU A 64 -0.90 -1.65 -6.38
N ILE A 65 -1.01 -2.98 -6.26
CA ILE A 65 -0.46 -3.92 -7.22
C ILE A 65 -1.56 -4.25 -8.25
N LEU A 66 -1.31 -3.91 -9.51
CA LEU A 66 -2.25 -4.14 -10.59
C LEU A 66 -2.50 -5.64 -10.83
N PRO A 67 -3.75 -6.05 -11.08
CA PRO A 67 -4.08 -7.44 -11.37
C PRO A 67 -3.62 -7.85 -12.77
N ASP A 68 -3.30 -6.91 -13.67
CA ASP A 68 -2.92 -7.19 -15.06
C ASP A 68 -1.85 -8.28 -15.19
N GLY A 69 -2.15 -9.32 -15.97
CA GLY A 69 -1.22 -10.41 -16.29
C GLY A 69 -1.85 -11.79 -16.23
N ASP A 70 -1.00 -12.79 -16.42
CA ASP A 70 -1.30 -14.23 -16.39
C ASP A 70 -0.79 -14.93 -15.10
N HIS A 71 -0.28 -14.14 -14.16
CA HIS A 71 0.29 -14.64 -12.91
C HIS A 71 -0.75 -15.33 -12.03
N ASP A 72 -0.29 -16.34 -11.27
CA ASP A 72 -1.14 -17.09 -10.36
C ASP A 72 -1.34 -16.39 -9.01
N LEU A 73 -2.22 -16.96 -8.17
CA LEU A 73 -2.53 -16.44 -6.85
C LEU A 73 -1.29 -16.36 -5.95
N LYS A 74 -0.41 -17.38 -6.03
CA LYS A 74 0.82 -17.46 -5.22
C LYS A 74 1.80 -16.35 -5.57
N ARG A 75 1.95 -16.02 -6.86
CA ARG A 75 2.78 -14.92 -7.33
C ARG A 75 2.24 -13.58 -6.83
N CYS A 76 0.93 -13.36 -6.90
CA CYS A 76 0.31 -12.15 -6.35
C CYS A 76 0.54 -12.04 -4.83
N GLN A 77 0.37 -13.14 -4.09
CA GLN A 77 0.63 -13.19 -2.65
C GLN A 77 2.08 -12.82 -2.33
N TYR A 78 3.03 -13.44 -3.03
CA TYR A 78 4.46 -13.19 -2.85
C TYR A 78 4.81 -11.72 -3.07
N VAL A 79 4.32 -11.12 -4.17
CA VAL A 79 4.60 -9.72 -4.47
C VAL A 79 3.95 -8.81 -3.43
N THR A 80 2.72 -9.11 -3.01
CA THR A 80 2.01 -8.36 -1.95
C THR A 80 2.82 -8.37 -0.65
N GLU A 81 3.32 -9.52 -0.21
CA GLU A 81 4.14 -9.64 1.00
C GLU A 81 5.43 -8.80 0.90
N LYS A 82 6.10 -8.80 -0.26
CA LYS A 82 7.33 -8.00 -0.45
C LYS A 82 7.05 -6.50 -0.46
N VAL A 83 5.98 -6.08 -1.12
CA VAL A 83 5.59 -4.67 -1.20
C VAL A 83 5.18 -4.15 0.17
N LEU A 84 4.28 -4.86 0.88
CA LEU A 84 3.81 -4.41 2.19
C LEU A 84 4.93 -4.40 3.23
N ALA A 85 5.83 -5.38 3.23
CA ALA A 85 7.00 -5.35 4.11
C ALA A 85 7.88 -4.11 3.87
N ALA A 86 8.12 -3.74 2.60
CA ALA A 86 8.87 -2.54 2.26
C ALA A 86 8.13 -1.25 2.66
N VAL A 87 6.81 -1.21 2.47
CA VAL A 87 5.97 -0.08 2.90
C VAL A 87 6.08 0.12 4.41
N TYR A 88 5.85 -0.91 5.23
CA TYR A 88 5.92 -0.75 6.69
C TYR A 88 7.33 -0.44 7.20
N LYS A 89 8.37 -0.95 6.55
CA LYS A 89 9.75 -0.54 6.84
C LYS A 89 9.95 0.95 6.57
N ALA A 90 9.49 1.45 5.42
CA ALA A 90 9.60 2.88 5.09
C ALA A 90 8.77 3.76 6.03
N LEU A 91 7.54 3.35 6.38
CA LEU A 91 6.72 4.06 7.37
C LEU A 91 7.45 4.18 8.72
N SER A 92 8.08 3.08 9.17
CA SER A 92 8.89 3.09 10.39
C SER A 92 10.09 4.01 10.30
N ASP A 93 10.82 4.00 9.18
CA ASP A 93 12.02 4.83 8.98
C ASP A 93 11.70 6.33 8.94
N HIS A 94 10.48 6.69 8.54
CA HIS A 94 9.99 8.07 8.49
C HIS A 94 9.19 8.46 9.75
N HIS A 95 9.26 7.65 10.81
CA HIS A 95 8.62 7.91 12.10
C HIS A 95 7.10 8.13 12.01
N VAL A 96 6.43 7.42 11.10
CA VAL A 96 4.97 7.51 10.94
C VAL A 96 4.25 6.79 12.09
N TYR A 97 3.28 7.46 12.70
CA TYR A 97 2.44 6.91 13.76
C TYR A 97 1.37 5.96 13.18
N LEU A 98 1.56 4.64 13.30
CA LEU A 98 0.78 3.65 12.55
C LEU A 98 -0.71 3.61 12.94
N GLU A 99 -1.04 3.84 14.20
CA GLU A 99 -2.41 3.91 14.73
C GLU A 99 -3.19 5.08 14.11
N GLY A 100 -2.49 6.08 13.56
CA GLY A 100 -3.04 7.21 12.83
C GLY A 100 -2.90 7.06 11.32
N THR A 101 -2.93 5.85 10.77
CA THR A 101 -2.89 5.56 9.33
C THR A 101 -3.98 4.58 8.92
N LEU A 102 -4.24 4.48 7.62
CA LEU A 102 -5.03 3.39 7.03
C LEU A 102 -4.26 2.78 5.85
N LEU A 103 -4.42 1.48 5.65
CA LEU A 103 -3.86 0.79 4.48
C LEU A 103 -4.98 0.55 3.47
N LYS A 104 -4.77 0.90 2.21
CA LYS A 104 -5.65 0.53 1.10
C LYS A 104 -4.89 -0.37 0.11
N PRO A 105 -4.82 -1.69 0.36
CA PRO A 105 -4.12 -2.61 -0.51
C PRO A 105 -5.03 -3.12 -1.62
N ASN A 106 -4.45 -3.81 -2.61
CA ASN A 106 -5.19 -4.75 -3.45
C ASN A 106 -5.53 -6.01 -2.63
N MET A 107 -6.60 -6.70 -3.02
CA MET A 107 -6.78 -8.11 -2.63
C MET A 107 -5.71 -8.96 -3.33
N VAL A 108 -5.40 -10.12 -2.77
CA VAL A 108 -4.52 -11.09 -3.40
C VAL A 108 -5.35 -11.96 -4.34
N THR A 109 -5.26 -11.70 -5.64
CA THR A 109 -6.03 -12.38 -6.69
C THR A 109 -5.10 -12.92 -7.79
N PRO A 110 -5.49 -13.97 -8.53
CA PRO A 110 -4.81 -14.29 -9.78
C PRO A 110 -4.97 -13.14 -10.78
N GLY A 111 -4.07 -13.05 -11.76
CA GLY A 111 -4.24 -12.15 -12.89
C GLY A 111 -5.43 -12.58 -13.77
N PRO A 112 -6.07 -11.65 -14.51
CA PRO A 112 -7.27 -11.94 -15.29
C PRO A 112 -7.01 -12.97 -16.40
N SER A 113 -5.76 -13.07 -16.89
CA SER A 113 -5.35 -14.06 -17.90
C SER A 113 -4.83 -15.37 -17.30
N CYS A 114 -4.88 -15.54 -15.96
CA CYS A 114 -4.44 -16.77 -15.32
C CYS A 114 -5.36 -17.94 -15.73
N PRO A 115 -4.81 -19.07 -16.24
CA PRO A 115 -5.62 -20.22 -16.63
C PRO A 115 -6.22 -20.95 -15.42
N THR A 116 -5.60 -20.82 -14.25
CA THR A 116 -6.06 -21.47 -13.01
C THR A 116 -7.16 -20.63 -12.36
N LYS A 117 -8.25 -21.29 -11.96
CA LYS A 117 -9.34 -20.66 -11.22
C LYS A 117 -9.18 -20.92 -9.72
N TYR A 118 -9.54 -19.92 -8.92
CA TYR A 118 -9.47 -19.95 -7.47
C TYR A 118 -10.82 -19.55 -6.90
N SER A 119 -11.19 -20.18 -5.81
CA SER A 119 -12.40 -19.88 -5.04
C SER A 119 -12.27 -18.56 -4.26
N PRO A 120 -13.39 -17.93 -3.87
CA PRO A 120 -13.37 -16.79 -2.95
C PRO A 120 -12.64 -17.09 -1.63
N GLU A 121 -12.76 -18.32 -1.12
CA GLU A 121 -12.11 -18.77 0.12
C GLU A 121 -10.58 -18.81 -0.03
N GLU A 122 -10.07 -19.26 -1.17
CA GLU A 122 -8.62 -19.22 -1.47
C GLU A 122 -8.09 -17.79 -1.59
N ILE A 123 -8.84 -16.90 -2.25
CA ILE A 123 -8.52 -15.46 -2.34
C ILE A 123 -8.50 -14.82 -0.94
N ALA A 124 -9.50 -15.11 -0.11
CA ALA A 124 -9.58 -14.63 1.26
C ALA A 124 -8.39 -15.13 2.08
N MET A 125 -8.07 -16.42 2.00
CA MET A 125 -6.96 -17.02 2.72
C MET A 125 -5.62 -16.41 2.30
N ALA A 126 -5.37 -16.25 1.00
CA ALA A 126 -4.14 -15.64 0.50
C ALA A 126 -4.02 -14.16 0.92
N THR A 127 -5.12 -13.42 0.87
CA THR A 127 -5.17 -11.99 1.27
C THR A 127 -4.90 -11.83 2.76
N VAL A 128 -5.67 -12.52 3.61
CA VAL A 128 -5.51 -12.44 5.07
C VAL A 128 -4.14 -12.94 5.50
N THR A 129 -3.61 -13.98 4.86
CA THR A 129 -2.26 -14.49 5.15
C THR A 129 -1.18 -13.45 4.82
N ALA A 130 -1.26 -12.80 3.66
CA ALA A 130 -0.32 -11.74 3.29
C ALA A 130 -0.36 -10.59 4.30
N LEU A 131 -1.55 -10.11 4.66
CA LEU A 131 -1.73 -9.04 5.65
C LEU A 131 -1.15 -9.45 7.01
N ARG A 132 -1.47 -10.65 7.52
CA ARG A 132 -0.95 -11.15 8.81
C ARG A 132 0.57 -11.28 8.86
N ARG A 133 1.22 -11.48 7.70
CA ARG A 133 2.67 -11.59 7.61
C ARG A 133 3.38 -10.23 7.59
N THR A 134 2.68 -9.13 7.29
CA THR A 134 3.33 -7.85 7.00
C THR A 134 2.75 -6.64 7.71
N VAL A 135 1.46 -6.64 8.05
CA VAL A 135 0.77 -5.48 8.65
C VAL A 135 0.90 -5.54 10.17
N PRO A 136 1.55 -4.56 10.82
CA PRO A 136 1.61 -4.49 12.27
C PRO A 136 0.21 -4.34 12.88
N PRO A 137 -0.09 -4.97 14.03
CA PRO A 137 -1.39 -4.85 14.70
C PRO A 137 -1.78 -3.43 15.13
N ALA A 138 -0.84 -2.49 15.16
CA ALA A 138 -1.08 -1.09 15.45
C ALA A 138 -1.92 -0.38 14.35
N VAL A 139 -1.95 -0.91 13.13
CA VAL A 139 -2.74 -0.32 12.04
C VAL A 139 -4.22 -0.61 12.28
N PRO A 140 -5.09 0.42 12.36
CA PRO A 140 -6.49 0.26 12.79
C PRO A 140 -7.40 -0.45 11.76
N GLY A 141 -7.04 -0.42 10.47
CA GLY A 141 -7.78 -1.10 9.39
C GLY A 141 -8.59 -0.16 8.51
#